data_AF-A0A6L3ER53-F1
#
_entry.id   AF-A0A6L3ER53-F1
#
_cell.length_a   1.000
_cell.length_b   1.000
_cell.length_c   1.000
_cell.angle_alpha   90.00
_cell.angle_beta   90.00
_cell.angle_gamma   90.00
#
_symmetry.space_group_name_H-M   'P 1'
#
loop_
_entity.id
_entity.type
_entity.pdbx_description
1 polymer ?
#
loop_
_entity_poly.entity_id
_entity_poly.type
_entity_poly.pdbx_seq_one_letter_code
_entity_poly.pdbx_strand_id
1 'polypeptide(L)'
;MNQFKNAVIDNRRRKLLALLAKSDSDKDFAEQVGLAPAYVSQLKLGNRNIGTKVARKMAEALGKDPDWFDEPDSNAVMLDSNIVAYDDIAELGDGYQSIPLVDIKAGAG
;
A
#
# COMPACT_ATOMS: atom_id res chain seq x y z
N MET A 1 -9.46 -12.36 -22.98
CA MET A 1 -9.51 -12.31 -21.51
C MET A 1 -8.11 -11.97 -20.99
N ASN A 2 -7.87 -10.74 -20.54
CA ASN A 2 -6.52 -10.16 -20.50
C ASN A 2 -5.87 -10.20 -19.11
N GLN A 3 -5.51 -11.40 -18.64
CA GLN A 3 -4.99 -11.62 -17.28
C GLN A 3 -3.74 -10.79 -16.93
N PHE A 4 -2.86 -10.53 -17.91
CA PHE A 4 -1.61 -9.78 -17.68
C PHE A 4 -1.81 -8.30 -17.33
N LYS A 5 -2.88 -7.65 -17.81
CA LYS A 5 -3.14 -6.23 -17.53
C LYS A 5 -3.66 -6.00 -16.12
N ASN A 6 -4.36 -6.99 -15.55
CA ASN A 6 -4.86 -6.91 -14.19
C ASN A 6 -3.72 -7.04 -13.18
N ALA A 7 -2.81 -8.00 -13.37
CA ALA A 7 -1.66 -8.20 -12.49
C ALA A 7 -0.78 -6.94 -12.33
N VAL A 8 -0.53 -6.20 -13.43
CA VAL A 8 0.25 -4.95 -13.38
C VAL A 8 -0.50 -3.86 -12.59
N ILE A 9 -1.81 -3.75 -12.77
CA ILE A 9 -2.63 -2.77 -12.02
C ILE A 9 -2.61 -3.09 -10.53
N ASP A 10 -2.72 -4.39 -10.18
CA ASP A 10 -2.69 -4.86 -8.80
C ASP A 10 -1.32 -4.63 -8.15
N ASN A 11 -0.22 -4.90 -8.87
CA ASN A 11 1.15 -4.62 -8.41
C ASN A 11 1.33 -3.13 -8.09
N ARG A 12 0.93 -2.26 -9.03
CA ARG A 12 1.04 -0.81 -8.84
C ARG A 12 0.31 -0.34 -7.60
N ARG A 13 -0.90 -0.84 -7.40
CA ARG A 13 -1.72 -0.47 -6.25
C ARG A 13 -1.10 -0.94 -4.94
N ARG A 14 -0.65 -2.19 -4.89
CA ARG A 14 -0.01 -2.75 -3.69
C ARG A 14 1.23 -1.95 -3.30
N LYS A 15 2.06 -1.56 -4.26
CA LYS A 15 3.23 -0.70 -4.02
C LYS A 15 2.84 0.71 -3.57
N LEU A 16 1.81 1.31 -4.17
CA LEU A 16 1.29 2.59 -3.71
C LEU A 16 0.85 2.51 -2.23
N LEU A 17 0.08 1.48 -1.86
CA LEU A 17 -0.35 1.30 -0.47
C LEU A 17 0.82 1.10 0.49
N ALA A 18 1.85 0.33 0.08
CA ALA A 18 3.06 0.14 0.88
C ALA A 18 3.85 1.44 1.06
N LEU A 19 3.89 2.31 0.05
CA LEU A 19 4.52 3.63 0.15
C LEU A 19 3.72 4.58 1.07
N LEU A 20 2.39 4.59 0.92
CA LEU A 20 1.51 5.40 1.77
C LEU A 20 1.56 4.97 3.23
N ALA A 21 1.75 3.69 3.50
CA ALA A 21 1.93 3.18 4.86
C ALA A 21 3.26 3.61 5.50
N LYS A 22 4.27 3.98 4.68
CA LYS A 22 5.58 4.47 5.13
C LYS A 22 5.68 5.99 5.18
N SER A 23 4.70 6.70 4.61
CA SER A 23 4.64 8.16 4.66
C SER A 23 3.86 8.63 5.88
N ASP A 24 4.21 9.81 6.40
CA ASP A 24 3.52 10.41 7.55
C ASP A 24 2.04 10.71 7.26
N SER A 25 1.72 11.06 6.00
CA SER A 25 0.34 11.24 5.56
C SER A 25 0.16 11.10 4.06
N ASP A 26 -1.07 10.79 3.62
CA ASP A 26 -1.44 10.78 2.19
C ASP A 26 -1.14 12.12 1.49
N LYS A 27 -1.18 13.24 2.23
CA LYS A 27 -0.87 14.58 1.72
C LYS A 27 0.63 14.75 1.51
N ASP A 28 1.44 14.35 2.49
CA ASP A 28 2.90 14.43 2.41
C ASP A 28 3.44 13.59 1.24
N PHE A 29 2.94 12.36 1.09
CA PHE A 29 3.24 11.54 -0.08
C PHE A 29 2.85 12.23 -1.39
N ALA A 30 1.65 12.82 -1.45
CA ALA A 30 1.19 13.52 -2.65
C ALA A 30 2.10 14.70 -3.02
N GLU A 31 2.56 15.48 -2.04
CA GLU A 31 3.52 16.57 -2.24
C GLU A 31 4.88 16.03 -2.72
N GLN A 32 5.38 14.96 -2.10
CA GLN A 32 6.62 14.31 -2.47
C GLN A 32 6.63 13.83 -3.93
N VAL A 33 5.54 13.23 -4.41
CA VAL A 33 5.45 12.74 -5.80
C VAL A 33 4.84 13.76 -6.79
N GLY A 34 4.55 14.97 -6.32
CA GLY A 34 3.97 16.05 -7.12
C GLY A 34 2.58 15.72 -7.69
N LEU A 35 1.75 15.02 -6.92
CA LEU A 35 0.35 14.72 -7.22
C LEU A 35 -0.61 15.48 -6.30
N ALA A 36 -1.87 15.61 -6.71
CA ALA A 36 -2.88 16.20 -5.84
C ALA A 36 -3.29 15.19 -4.74
N PRO A 37 -3.50 15.61 -3.48
CA PRO A 37 -3.93 14.71 -2.40
C PRO A 37 -5.24 13.97 -2.72
N ALA A 38 -6.21 14.67 -3.32
CA ALA A 38 -7.46 14.06 -3.79
C ALA A 38 -7.24 12.98 -4.86
N TYR A 39 -6.20 13.15 -5.69
CA TYR A 39 -5.84 12.17 -6.71
C TYR A 39 -5.25 10.91 -6.07
N VAL A 40 -4.34 11.07 -5.11
CA VAL A 40 -3.77 9.96 -4.32
C VAL A 40 -4.87 9.19 -3.59
N SER A 41 -5.82 9.89 -2.97
CA SER A 41 -6.98 9.27 -2.31
C SER A 41 -7.82 8.41 -3.27
N GLN A 42 -8.09 8.88 -4.49
CA GLN A 42 -8.81 8.10 -5.50
C GLN A 42 -8.06 6.83 -5.93
N LEU A 43 -6.72 6.88 -6.01
CA LEU A 43 -5.88 5.72 -6.32
C LEU A 43 -5.88 4.71 -5.16
N LYS A 44 -5.75 5.20 -3.92
CA LYS A 44 -5.80 4.40 -2.69
C LYS A 44 -7.11 3.64 -2.54
N LEU A 45 -8.24 4.35 -2.70
CA LEU A 45 -9.59 3.78 -2.63
C LEU A 45 -9.90 2.84 -3.79
N GLY A 46 -9.18 2.95 -4.91
CA GLY A 46 -9.38 2.08 -6.07
C GLY A 46 -10.44 2.55 -7.03
N ASN A 47 -10.95 3.76 -6.83
CA ASN A 47 -11.86 4.43 -7.76
C ASN A 47 -11.14 4.71 -9.10
N ARG A 48 -9.81 4.72 -9.09
CA ARG A 48 -8.98 4.93 -10.28
C ARG A 48 -7.77 4.01 -10.30
N ASN A 49 -7.47 3.47 -11.49
CA ASN A 49 -6.27 2.69 -11.73
C ASN A 49 -5.05 3.58 -11.95
N ILE A 50 -3.89 3.10 -11.51
CA ILE A 50 -2.60 3.74 -11.75
C ILE A 50 -2.17 3.45 -13.20
N GLY A 51 -2.26 4.47 -14.05
CA GLY A 51 -1.78 4.39 -15.43
C GLY A 51 -0.25 4.47 -15.51
N THR A 52 0.32 3.99 -16.62
CA THR A 52 1.77 3.92 -16.82
C THR A 52 2.46 5.30 -16.68
N LYS A 53 1.83 6.37 -17.17
CA LYS A 53 2.36 7.73 -17.02
C LYS A 53 2.47 8.16 -15.55
N VAL A 54 1.50 7.77 -14.74
CA VAL A 54 1.46 8.12 -13.31
C VAL A 54 2.45 7.26 -12.53
N ALA A 55 2.49 5.96 -12.82
CA ALA A 55 3.48 5.03 -12.24
C ALA A 55 4.92 5.52 -12.47
N ARG A 56 5.27 5.88 -13.71
CA ARG A 56 6.60 6.41 -14.05
C ARG A 56 6.93 7.72 -13.36
N LYS A 57 5.95 8.65 -13.30
CA LYS A 57 6.13 9.91 -12.57
C LYS A 57 6.42 9.67 -11.09
N MET A 58 5.69 8.74 -10.46
CA MET A 58 5.92 8.40 -9.05
C MET A 58 7.27 7.72 -8.87
N ALA A 59 7.66 6.80 -9.76
CA ALA A 59 8.99 6.18 -9.71
C ALA A 59 10.12 7.21 -9.81
N GLU A 60 10.03 8.14 -10.77
CA GLU A 60 11.01 9.22 -10.94
C GLU A 60 11.12 10.08 -9.69
N ALA A 61 9.99 10.52 -9.11
CA ALA A 61 9.97 11.32 -7.90
C ALA A 61 10.55 10.58 -6.67
N LEU A 62 10.47 9.26 -6.65
CA LEU A 62 10.98 8.40 -5.59
C LEU A 62 12.41 7.87 -5.87
N GLY A 63 13.03 8.28 -6.99
CA GLY A 63 14.34 7.78 -7.41
C GLY A 63 14.36 6.26 -7.66
N LYS A 64 13.25 5.69 -8.12
CA LYS A 64 13.10 4.27 -8.47
C LYS A 64 13.20 4.07 -9.97
N ASP A 65 13.41 2.81 -10.36
CA ASP A 65 13.37 2.41 -11.77
C ASP A 65 11.98 2.70 -12.38
N PRO A 66 11.90 3.18 -13.64
CA PRO A 66 10.62 3.46 -14.31
C PRO A 66 9.62 2.30 -14.30
N ASP A 67 10.10 1.05 -14.31
CA ASP A 67 9.27 -0.15 -14.34
C ASP A 67 9.10 -0.79 -12.94
N TRP A 68 9.70 -0.20 -11.90
CA TRP A 68 9.61 -0.68 -10.51
C TRP A 68 8.16 -0.85 -10.05
N PHE A 69 7.23 -0.02 -10.52
CA PHE A 69 5.82 -0.10 -10.16
C PHE A 69 5.09 -1.31 -10.80
N ASP A 70 5.63 -1.83 -11.89
CA ASP A 70 5.03 -2.91 -12.69
C ASP A 70 5.54 -4.28 -12.27
N GLU A 71 6.78 -4.31 -11.76
CA GLU A 71 7.43 -5.53 -11.27
C GLU A 71 6.69 -6.12 -10.06
N PRO A 72 6.43 -7.43 -10.04
CA PRO A 72 5.95 -8.09 -8.83
C PRO A 72 7.01 -7.90 -7.73
N ASP A 73 6.56 -7.66 -6.49
CA ASP A 73 7.55 -7.62 -5.41
C ASP A 73 8.06 -9.04 -5.18
N SER A 74 9.34 -9.25 -5.44
CA SER A 74 10.01 -10.55 -5.25
C SER A 74 9.91 -11.07 -3.81
N ASN A 75 9.50 -10.21 -2.86
CA ASN A 75 9.37 -10.52 -1.43
C ASN A 75 7.92 -10.44 -0.92
N ALA A 76 6.92 -10.43 -1.82
CA ALA A 76 5.52 -10.51 -1.42
C ALA A 76 5.18 -11.92 -0.96
N VAL A 77 5.36 -12.19 0.33
CA VAL A 77 4.68 -13.29 1.00
C VAL A 77 3.17 -13.05 0.79
N MET A 78 2.49 -14.06 0.25
CA MET A 78 1.04 -14.07 0.08
C MET A 78 0.40 -13.83 1.45
N LEU A 79 -0.15 -12.62 1.68
CA LEU A 79 -0.99 -12.33 2.83
C LEU A 79 -2.43 -12.71 2.46
N ASP A 80 -2.84 -13.91 2.85
CA ASP A 80 -4.25 -14.15 3.07
C ASP A 80 -4.74 -13.29 4.25
N SER A 81 -6.03 -13.10 4.30
CA SER A 81 -6.63 -11.96 4.97
C SER A 81 -6.45 -12.00 6.50
N ASN A 82 -6.10 -10.83 7.06
CA ASN A 82 -6.56 -10.35 8.37
C ASN A 82 -5.60 -10.32 9.59
N ILE A 83 -4.28 -10.19 9.45
CA ILE A 83 -3.38 -9.78 10.55
C ILE A 83 -2.22 -8.94 10.00
N VAL A 84 -1.98 -7.74 10.55
CA VAL A 84 -0.72 -7.01 10.32
C VAL A 84 0.23 -7.34 11.47
N ALA A 85 1.15 -8.27 11.23
CA ALA A 85 2.30 -8.45 12.11
C ALA A 85 3.36 -7.40 11.69
N TYR A 86 3.63 -6.45 12.57
CA TYR A 86 4.85 -5.65 12.51
C TYR A 86 5.91 -6.39 13.31
N ASP A 87 7.07 -6.66 12.70
CA ASP A 87 8.23 -7.24 13.40
C ASP A 87 8.88 -6.26 14.39
N ASP A 88 8.52 -4.98 14.34
CA ASP A 88 9.04 -3.95 15.23
C ASP A 88 7.92 -3.01 15.71
N ILE A 89 7.41 -3.29 16.91
CA ILE A 89 6.43 -2.44 17.62
C ILE A 89 7.07 -1.18 18.22
N ALA A 90 8.37 -0.97 18.01
CA ALA A 90 9.15 0.12 18.59
C ALA A 90 8.88 1.51 17.96
N GLU A 91 8.25 1.57 16.78
CA GLU A 91 8.07 2.82 16.01
C GLU A 91 6.63 3.37 16.00
N LEU A 92 5.70 2.74 16.73
CA LEU A 92 4.37 3.31 16.93
C LEU A 92 4.44 4.24 18.15
N GLY A 93 4.66 5.53 17.90
CA GLY A 93 4.64 6.56 18.94
C GLY A 93 3.37 6.51 19.81
N ASP A 94 3.40 7.26 20.93
CA ASP A 94 2.58 7.19 22.16
C ASP A 94 1.03 7.19 22.06
N GLY A 95 0.42 6.93 20.89
CA GLY A 95 -1.03 6.94 20.66
C GLY A 95 -1.71 5.57 20.54
N TYR A 96 -0.98 4.45 20.55
CA TYR A 96 -1.57 3.11 20.38
C TYR A 96 -1.57 2.34 21.70
N GLN A 97 -2.75 1.91 22.14
CA GLN A 97 -2.90 1.04 23.30
C GLN A 97 -3.06 -0.41 22.83
N SER A 98 -2.21 -1.31 23.33
CA SER A 98 -2.31 -2.74 23.04
C SER A 98 -3.65 -3.29 23.53
N ILE A 99 -4.41 -3.93 22.63
CA ILE A 99 -5.60 -4.70 22.99
C ILE A 99 -5.13 -6.16 23.15
N PRO A 100 -5.27 -6.77 24.34
CA PRO A 100 -4.94 -8.17 24.51
C PRO A 100 -5.85 -9.03 23.63
N LEU A 101 -5.27 -10.01 22.95
CA LEU A 101 -6.00 -10.98 22.15
C LEU A 101 -6.90 -11.79 23.09
N VAL A 102 -8.20 -11.49 23.09
CA VAL A 102 -9.18 -12.31 23.81
C VAL A 102 -9.45 -13.57 23.01
N ASP A 103 -9.14 -14.72 23.58
CA ASP A 103 -9.54 -16.02 23.05
C ASP A 103 -11.07 -16.07 22.95
N ILE A 104 -11.61 -15.83 21.74
CA ILE A 104 -13.03 -16.03 21.46
C ILE A 104 -13.25 -17.54 21.39
N LYS A 105 -13.42 -18.18 22.55
CA LYS A 105 -14.02 -19.52 22.61
C LYS A 105 -15.48 -19.37 22.21
N ALA A 106 -15.77 -19.58 20.93
CA ALA A 106 -17.13 -19.76 20.45
C ALA A 106 -17.79 -20.91 21.23
N GLY A 107 -18.70 -20.56 22.14
CA GLY A 107 -19.51 -21.52 22.87
C GLY A 107 -20.56 -22.13 21.95
N ALA A 108 -20.62 -23.46 21.93
CA ALA A 108 -21.74 -24.21 21.38
C ALA A 108 -23.00 -23.95 22.22
N GLY A 109 -24.13 -23.72 21.53
CA GLY A 109 -25.47 -23.63 22.10
C GLY A 109 -26.50 -23.92 21.02
#